data_AF-A0A4Y6KRF0-F1
#
_entry.id   AF-A0A4Y6KRF0-F1
#
_cell.length_a   1.000
_cell.length_b   1.000
_cell.length_c   1.000
_cell.angle_alpha   90.00
_cell.angle_beta   90.00
_cell.angle_gamma   90.00
#
_symmetry.space_group_name_H-M   'P 1'
#
loop_
_entity.id
_entity.type
_entity.pdbx_description
1 polymer ?
#
loop_
_entity_poly.entity_id
_entity_poly.type
_entity_poly.pdbx_seq_one_letter_code
_entity_poly.pdbx_strand_id
1 'polypeptide(L)'
;MILFVAILFVAAAPGRAFAAPPVEILVVHAYSQEYPWTRGQHLGFMNGLARDPHRAYDVRVEYLDTKRTGYDEAYATSVARHLGEKYRGYGPAAVYVTDDNGLSFARNHLGDLFPGVPVFFSGVKTRQSPGCSIRSGSPGCSRRRRSRRTSP
;
A
#
# COMPACT_ATOMS: atom_id res chain seq x y z
N MET A 1 -56.14 -26.37 -2.45
CA MET A 1 -55.57 -25.02 -2.65
C MET A 1 -54.76 -24.51 -1.45
N ILE A 2 -54.98 -24.98 -0.21
CA ILE A 2 -54.20 -24.59 0.99
C ILE A 2 -52.86 -25.37 1.10
N LEU A 3 -52.81 -26.62 0.62
CA LEU A 3 -51.63 -27.48 0.72
C LEU A 3 -50.45 -27.03 -0.18
N PHE A 4 -50.73 -26.34 -1.29
CA PHE A 4 -49.70 -25.83 -2.21
C PHE A 4 -48.98 -24.58 -1.68
N VAL A 5 -49.62 -23.82 -0.78
CA VAL A 5 -49.05 -22.59 -0.20
C VAL A 5 -48.00 -22.91 0.87
N ALA A 6 -48.16 -24.02 1.59
CA ALA A 6 -47.20 -24.44 2.62
C ALA A 6 -45.86 -24.93 2.03
N ILE A 7 -45.87 -25.54 0.83
CA ILE A 7 -44.66 -26.04 0.17
C ILE A 7 -43.80 -24.89 -0.39
N LEU A 8 -44.42 -23.77 -0.77
CA LEU A 8 -43.72 -22.58 -1.26
C LEU A 8 -43.01 -21.78 -0.15
N PHE A 9 -43.39 -21.96 1.12
CA PHE A 9 -42.79 -21.22 2.24
C PHE A 9 -41.53 -21.90 2.83
N VAL A 10 -41.32 -23.20 2.57
CA VAL A 10 -40.19 -23.98 3.11
C VAL A 10 -38.94 -23.91 2.21
N ALA A 11 -39.07 -23.42 0.97
CA ALA A 11 -37.95 -23.35 0.02
C ALA A 11 -37.07 -22.07 0.15
N ALA A 12 -37.43 -21.12 1.02
CA ALA A 12 -36.63 -19.92 1.25
C ALA A 12 -35.55 -20.16 2.33
N ALA A 13 -34.67 -21.14 2.12
CA ALA A 13 -33.43 -21.20 2.89
C ALA A 13 -32.54 -20.04 2.40
N PRO A 14 -32.18 -19.05 3.25
CA PRO A 14 -31.25 -18.02 2.83
C PRO A 14 -29.93 -18.71 2.49
N GLY A 15 -29.59 -18.75 1.20
CA GLY A 15 -28.28 -19.18 0.74
C GLY A 15 -27.25 -18.33 1.47
N ARG A 16 -26.45 -18.95 2.34
CA ARG A 16 -25.33 -18.28 2.98
C ARG A 16 -24.32 -17.94 1.89
N ALA A 17 -24.40 -16.73 1.35
CA ALA A 17 -23.37 -16.20 0.47
C ALA A 17 -22.08 -16.10 1.29
N PHE A 18 -21.15 -17.03 1.05
CA PHE A 18 -19.83 -17.00 1.66
C PHE A 18 -19.03 -15.92 0.93
N ALA A 19 -18.99 -14.71 1.49
CA ALA A 19 -18.07 -13.69 1.02
C ALA A 19 -16.63 -14.17 1.28
N ALA A 20 -15.76 -14.05 0.28
CA ALA A 20 -14.35 -14.32 0.48
C ALA A 20 -13.80 -13.42 1.60
N PRO A 21 -12.90 -13.92 2.47
CA PRO A 21 -12.29 -13.08 3.49
C PRO A 21 -11.55 -11.90 2.83
N PRO A 22 -11.53 -10.73 3.48
CA PRO A 22 -10.84 -9.56 2.94
C PRO A 22 -9.35 -9.84 2.80
N VAL A 23 -8.73 -9.23 1.80
CA VAL A 23 -7.27 -9.26 1.64
C VAL A 23 -6.66 -8.29 2.62
N GLU A 24 -5.87 -8.82 3.55
CA GLU A 24 -5.12 -8.04 4.53
C GLU A 24 -3.94 -7.32 3.86
N ILE A 25 -3.87 -6.01 4.04
CA ILE A 25 -2.80 -5.16 3.50
C ILE A 25 -2.26 -4.28 4.63
N LEU A 26 -0.94 -4.25 4.76
CA LEU A 26 -0.26 -3.30 5.63
C LEU A 26 0.28 -2.13 4.82
N VAL A 27 -0.07 -0.91 5.20
CA VAL A 27 0.48 0.33 4.65
C VAL A 27 1.43 0.94 5.66
N VAL A 28 2.67 1.22 5.27
CA VAL A 28 3.66 1.88 6.11
C VAL A 28 4.13 3.16 5.44
N HIS A 29 3.61 4.29 5.92
CA HIS A 29 3.99 5.61 5.44
C HIS A 29 5.26 6.11 6.14
N ALA A 30 6.21 6.65 5.39
CA ALA A 30 7.42 7.26 5.97
C ALA A 30 7.13 8.46 6.88
N TYR A 31 6.05 9.20 6.63
CA TYR A 31 5.73 10.46 7.28
C TYR A 31 4.24 10.52 7.66
N SER A 32 3.86 11.38 8.62
CA SER A 32 2.46 11.59 9.04
C SER A 32 1.48 11.91 7.89
N GLN A 33 0.21 11.56 8.08
CA GLN A 33 -0.92 11.86 7.17
C GLN A 33 -1.17 13.36 6.96
N GLU A 34 -0.68 14.21 7.86
CA GLU A 34 -0.82 15.66 7.76
C GLU A 34 -0.12 16.22 6.51
N TYR A 35 0.94 15.56 6.06
CA TYR A 35 1.69 15.97 4.89
C TYR A 35 0.91 15.70 3.59
N PRO A 36 0.78 16.70 2.69
CA PRO A 36 0.01 16.55 1.46
C PRO A 36 0.47 15.41 0.54
N TRP A 37 1.78 15.14 0.48
CA TRP A 37 2.34 14.07 -0.34
C TRP A 37 1.98 12.68 0.21
N THR A 38 2.10 12.46 1.53
CA THR A 38 1.66 11.22 2.18
C THR A 38 0.17 10.99 1.96
N ARG A 39 -0.64 12.04 2.18
CA ARG A 39 -2.10 11.96 1.94
C ARG A 39 -2.40 11.60 0.49
N GLY A 40 -1.71 12.23 -0.46
CA GLY A 40 -1.89 11.95 -1.89
C GLY A 40 -1.53 10.52 -2.27
N GLN A 41 -0.42 9.99 -1.75
CA GLN A 41 -0.01 8.60 -1.94
C GLN A 41 -1.05 7.63 -1.36
N HIS A 42 -1.50 7.88 -0.13
CA HIS A 42 -2.51 7.07 0.54
C HIS A 42 -3.82 7.03 -0.26
N LEU A 43 -4.35 8.20 -0.66
CA LEU A 43 -5.57 8.28 -1.45
C LEU A 43 -5.41 7.61 -2.82
N GLY A 44 -4.27 7.78 -3.49
CA GLY A 44 -3.98 7.11 -4.75
C GLY A 44 -4.00 5.59 -4.62
N PHE A 45 -3.41 5.06 -3.54
CA PHE A 45 -3.42 3.63 -3.24
C PHE A 45 -4.84 3.12 -2.96
N MET A 46 -5.58 3.76 -2.05
CA MET A 46 -6.96 3.37 -1.72
C MET A 46 -7.89 3.44 -2.93
N ASN A 47 -7.76 4.47 -3.76
CA ASN A 47 -8.50 4.59 -5.02
C ASN A 47 -8.14 3.49 -6.02
N GLY A 48 -6.90 3.00 -6.00
CA GLY A 48 -6.48 1.86 -6.81
C GLY A 48 -7.18 0.57 -6.38
N LEU A 49 -7.22 0.29 -5.06
CA LEU A 49 -7.92 -0.86 -4.51
C LEU A 49 -9.42 -0.82 -4.82
N ALA A 50 -10.05 0.36 -4.70
CA ALA A 50 -11.47 0.54 -4.94
C ALA A 50 -11.92 0.31 -6.40
N ARG A 51 -11.00 0.16 -7.35
CA ARG A 51 -11.32 -0.15 -8.75
C ARG A 51 -11.75 -1.60 -8.96
N ASP A 52 -11.46 -2.49 -8.01
CA ASP A 52 -11.97 -3.86 -8.01
C ASP A 52 -13.09 -3.99 -6.97
N PRO A 53 -14.37 -3.79 -7.37
CA PRO A 53 -15.50 -3.85 -6.44
C PRO A 53 -15.83 -5.26 -5.95
N HIS A 54 -15.23 -6.30 -6.54
CA HIS A 54 -15.46 -7.69 -6.18
C HIS A 54 -14.50 -8.19 -5.09
N ARG A 55 -13.54 -7.36 -4.69
CA ARG A 55 -12.53 -7.68 -3.69
C ARG A 55 -12.66 -6.77 -2.47
N ALA A 56 -12.82 -7.39 -1.30
CA ALA A 56 -12.71 -6.69 -0.03
C ALA A 56 -11.25 -6.62 0.41
N TYR A 57 -10.86 -5.50 1.01
CA TYR A 57 -9.51 -5.26 1.55
C TYR A 57 -9.62 -4.83 3.02
N ASP A 58 -8.82 -5.44 3.89
CA ASP A 58 -8.59 -4.96 5.26
C ASP A 58 -7.25 -4.23 5.27
N VAL A 59 -7.29 -2.89 5.32
CA VAL A 59 -6.11 -2.05 5.21
C VAL A 59 -5.75 -1.49 6.58
N ARG A 60 -4.56 -1.84 7.07
CA ARG A 60 -3.99 -1.30 8.31
C ARG A 60 -2.88 -0.32 7.98
N VAL A 61 -2.86 0.84 8.65
CA VAL A 61 -1.97 1.94 8.30
C VAL A 61 -1.07 2.29 9.47
N GLU A 62 0.23 2.36 9.19
CA GLU A 62 1.27 2.82 10.12
C GLU A 62 1.97 4.06 9.56
N TYR A 63 2.38 4.93 10.49
CA TYR A 63 3.14 6.12 10.19
C TYR A 63 4.46 6.08 10.95
N LEU A 64 5.58 6.05 10.23
CA LEU A 64 6.91 6.10 10.82
C LEU A 64 7.30 7.51 11.30
N ASP A 65 6.53 8.55 10.94
CA ASP A 65 6.73 9.95 11.32
C ASP A 65 8.17 10.51 11.21
N THR A 66 8.96 9.95 10.29
CA THR A 66 10.41 10.17 10.21
C THR A 66 10.79 11.59 9.79
N LYS A 67 9.84 12.39 9.32
CA LYS A 67 10.05 13.81 9.00
C LYS A 67 10.22 14.66 10.26
N ARG A 68 9.59 14.26 11.36
CA ARG A 68 9.61 14.95 12.65
C ARG A 68 10.68 14.38 13.57
N THR A 69 10.76 13.06 13.68
CA THR A 69 11.67 12.37 14.61
C THR A 69 13.07 12.17 14.05
N GLY A 70 13.25 12.28 12.73
CA GLY A 70 14.43 11.76 12.05
C GLY A 70 14.31 10.26 11.78
N TYR A 71 15.23 9.73 10.98
CA TYR A 71 15.34 8.31 10.68
C TYR A 71 16.76 7.83 10.97
N ASP A 72 16.88 6.93 11.94
CA ASP A 72 18.09 6.18 12.23
C ASP A 72 17.74 4.73 12.59
N GLU A 73 18.77 3.90 12.71
CA GLU A 73 18.60 2.45 12.95
C GLU A 73 18.02 2.15 14.34
N ALA A 74 18.32 2.96 15.35
CA ALA A 74 17.81 2.75 16.70
C ALA A 74 16.30 3.02 16.76
N TYR A 75 15.85 4.09 16.12
CA TYR A 75 14.44 4.41 15.92
C TYR A 75 13.74 3.30 15.12
N ALA A 76 14.30 2.91 13.97
CA ALA A 76 13.74 1.89 13.12
C ALA A 76 13.61 0.54 13.86
N THR A 77 14.63 0.11 14.59
CA THR A 77 14.58 -1.10 15.42
C THR A 77 13.49 -1.02 16.50
N SER A 78 13.35 0.12 17.17
CA SER A 78 12.29 0.31 18.18
C SER A 78 10.89 0.23 17.58
N VAL A 79 10.69 0.85 16.41
CA VAL A 79 9.41 0.76 15.69
C VAL A 79 9.16 -0.67 15.22
N ALA A 80 10.15 -1.37 14.66
CA ALA A 80 10.02 -2.76 14.23
C ALA A 80 9.62 -3.68 15.38
N ARG A 81 10.23 -3.52 16.56
CA ARG A 81 9.83 -4.26 17.77
C ARG A 81 8.37 -3.99 18.14
N HIS A 82 7.96 -2.72 18.16
CA HIS A 82 6.57 -2.37 18.44
C HIS A 82 5.60 -2.97 17.42
N LEU A 83 5.94 -2.93 16.12
CA LEU A 83 5.11 -3.52 15.07
C LEU A 83 5.04 -5.05 15.21
N GLY A 84 6.13 -5.73 15.58
CA GLY A 84 6.11 -7.16 15.84
C GLY A 84 5.21 -7.55 17.02
N GLU A 85 5.17 -6.73 18.08
CA GLU A 85 4.24 -6.93 19.19
C GLU A 85 2.78 -6.69 18.76
N LYS A 86 2.54 -5.61 18.00
CA LYS A 86 1.21 -5.16 17.53
C LYS A 86 0.60 -6.12 16.51
N TYR A 87 1.41 -6.71 15.65
CA TYR A 87 0.99 -7.56 14.53
C TYR A 87 1.26 -9.05 14.77
N ARG A 88 1.33 -9.47 16.04
CA ARG A 88 1.48 -10.87 16.38
C ARG A 88 0.29 -11.69 15.88
N GLY A 89 0.56 -12.67 15.02
CA GLY A 89 -0.47 -13.49 14.38
C GLY A 89 -1.20 -12.82 13.21
N TYR A 90 -0.74 -11.64 12.78
CA TYR A 90 -1.22 -10.98 11.57
C TYR A 90 -0.23 -11.22 10.42
N GLY A 91 -0.73 -11.66 9.27
CA GLY A 91 0.06 -12.00 8.09
C GLY A 91 -0.48 -11.32 6.85
N PRO A 92 -0.12 -10.05 6.59
CA PRO A 92 -0.66 -9.31 5.45
C PRO A 92 -0.28 -10.02 4.15
N ALA A 93 -1.20 -10.02 3.18
CA ALA A 93 -0.94 -10.56 1.85
C ALA A 93 0.00 -9.66 1.03
N ALA A 94 0.08 -8.37 1.37
CA ALA A 94 0.99 -7.41 0.79
C ALA A 94 1.30 -6.26 1.75
N VAL A 95 2.49 -5.68 1.59
CA VAL A 95 2.89 -4.44 2.24
C VAL A 95 3.04 -3.33 1.19
N TYR A 96 2.49 -2.15 1.46
CA TYR A 96 2.74 -0.94 0.68
C TYR A 96 3.50 0.08 1.51
N VAL A 97 4.61 0.59 1.01
CA VAL A 97 5.44 1.58 1.71
C VAL A 97 5.65 2.85 0.91
N THR A 98 5.84 3.98 1.59
CA THR A 98 6.09 5.27 0.92
C THR A 98 7.45 5.85 1.22
N ASP A 99 8.03 6.49 0.20
CA ASP A 99 9.27 7.25 0.23
C ASP A 99 10.51 6.43 0.65
N ASP A 100 11.68 7.08 0.63
CA ASP A 100 12.97 6.42 0.84
C ASP A 100 13.08 5.75 2.24
N ASN A 101 12.56 6.41 3.28
CA ASN A 101 12.61 5.90 4.65
C ASN A 101 11.68 4.70 4.84
N GLY A 102 10.47 4.73 4.28
CA GLY A 102 9.54 3.60 4.36
C GLY A 102 10.08 2.38 3.61
N LEU A 103 10.68 2.59 2.43
CA LEU A 103 11.36 1.51 1.70
C LEU A 103 12.58 0.97 2.46
N SER A 104 13.38 1.83 3.08
CA SER A 104 14.54 1.41 3.87
C SER A 104 14.10 0.57 5.08
N PHE A 105 13.07 1.02 5.79
CA PHE A 105 12.48 0.30 6.91
C PHE A 105 11.95 -1.08 6.48
N ALA A 106 11.24 -1.13 5.34
CA ALA A 106 10.72 -2.38 4.81
C ALA A 106 11.80 -3.41 4.52
N ARG A 107 12.88 -2.97 3.86
CA ARG A 107 13.99 -3.85 3.49
C ARG A 107 14.75 -4.40 4.69
N ASN A 108 14.87 -3.61 5.75
CA ASN A 108 15.69 -3.97 6.90
C ASN A 108 14.92 -4.70 8.00
N HIS A 109 13.61 -4.49 8.13
CA HIS A 109 12.85 -4.99 9.28
C HIS A 109 11.59 -5.77 8.93
N LEU A 110 10.90 -5.44 7.82
CA LEU A 110 9.62 -6.09 7.52
C LEU A 110 9.79 -7.51 7.00
N GLY A 111 10.97 -7.87 6.46
CA GLY A 111 11.28 -9.24 6.06
C GLY A 111 11.26 -10.23 7.22
N ASP A 112 11.70 -9.79 8.40
CA ASP A 112 11.69 -10.62 9.62
C ASP A 112 10.28 -10.70 10.23
N LEU A 113 9.50 -9.61 10.14
CA LEU A 113 8.13 -9.56 10.67
C LEU A 113 7.14 -10.30 9.78
N PHE A 114 7.31 -10.23 8.45
CA PHE A 114 6.38 -10.75 7.46
C PHE A 114 7.14 -11.50 6.34
N PRO A 115 7.70 -12.68 6.64
CA PRO A 115 8.55 -13.41 5.72
C PRO A 115 7.80 -13.80 4.44
N GLY A 116 8.40 -13.51 3.29
CA GLY A 116 7.84 -13.83 1.97
C GLY A 116 6.70 -12.92 1.49
N VAL A 117 6.29 -11.93 2.27
CA VAL A 117 5.23 -10.99 1.88
C VAL A 117 5.77 -9.97 0.87
N PRO A 118 5.10 -9.78 -0.28
CA PRO A 118 5.55 -8.81 -1.29
C PRO A 118 5.42 -7.36 -0.80
N VAL A 119 6.44 -6.55 -1.11
CA VAL A 119 6.50 -5.12 -0.79
C VAL A 119 6.37 -4.27 -2.05
N PHE A 120 5.38 -3.38 -2.08
CA PHE A 120 5.18 -2.36 -3.11
C PHE A 120 5.57 -1.00 -2.56
N PHE A 121 6.05 -0.09 -3.42
CA PHE A 121 6.49 1.23 -2.97
C PHE A 121 6.18 2.36 -3.96
N SER A 122 6.15 3.59 -3.45
CA SER A 122 6.03 4.82 -4.26
C SER A 122 6.68 6.01 -3.55
N GLY A 123 6.98 7.09 -4.28
CA GLY A 123 7.60 8.30 -3.70
C GLY A 123 9.10 8.18 -3.40
N VAL A 124 9.72 7.07 -3.76
CA VAL A 124 11.16 6.85 -3.61
C VAL A 124 11.91 7.73 -4.61
N LYS A 125 12.88 8.49 -4.13
CA LYS A 125 13.76 9.28 -5.00
C LYS A 125 14.80 8.36 -5.59
N THR A 126 14.83 8.25 -6.91
CA THR A 126 15.99 7.71 -7.59
C THR A 126 17.14 8.71 -7.41
N ARG A 127 18.09 8.45 -6.51
CA ARG A 127 19.41 9.08 -6.63
C ARG A 127 19.90 8.71 -8.03
N GLN A 128 20.20 9.70 -8.86
CA GLN A 128 20.98 9.44 -10.06
C GLN A 128 22.31 8.89 -9.57
N SER A 129 22.48 7.57 -9.64
CA SER A 129 23.80 6.98 -9.56
C SER A 129 24.62 7.62 -10.68
N PRO A 130 25.81 8.20 -10.40
CA PRO A 130 26.72 8.60 -11.46
C PRO A 130 27.14 7.32 -12.19
N GLY A 131 26.44 7.02 -13.29
CA GLY A 131 26.57 5.75 -14.00
C GLY A 131 25.43 5.43 -14.95
N CYS A 132 24.20 5.92 -14.71
CA CYS A 132 23.13 5.77 -15.69
C CYS A 132 23.15 6.95 -16.67
N SER A 133 24.09 6.94 -17.61
CA SER A 133 24.05 7.87 -18.75
C SER A 133 22.77 7.59 -19.53
N ILE A 134 21.88 8.58 -19.58
CA ILE A 134 20.73 8.55 -20.50
C ILE A 134 21.30 8.57 -21.93
N ARG A 135 21.57 7.40 -22.51
CA ARG A 135 21.66 7.29 -23.97
C ARG A 135 20.24 7.47 -24.48
N SER A 136 20.05 8.56 -25.23
CA SER A 136 18.84 8.82 -25.99
C SER A 136 18.55 7.63 -26.90
N GLY A 137 17.51 6.83 -26.58
CA GLY A 137 17.09 5.73 -27.46
C GLY A 137 16.27 4.61 -26.83
N SER A 138 16.18 4.46 -25.51
CA SER A 138 15.38 3.38 -24.92
C SER A 138 13.88 3.69 -24.96
N PRO A 139 13.03 2.79 -25.50
CA PRO A 139 11.60 3.01 -25.63
C PRO A 139 10.94 2.92 -24.24
N GLY A 140 10.44 4.04 -23.75
CA GLY A 140 9.79 4.15 -22.44
C GLY A 140 9.87 5.54 -21.80
N CYS A 141 10.80 6.38 -22.27
CA CYS A 141 11.00 7.72 -21.71
C CYS A 141 10.46 8.80 -22.67
N SER A 142 9.13 9.00 -22.71
CA SER A 142 8.53 10.08 -23.51
C SER A 142 8.86 11.44 -22.90
N ARG A 143 9.83 12.17 -23.48
CA ARG A 143 10.09 13.57 -23.13
C ARG A 143 8.87 14.42 -23.46
N ARG A 144 8.17 14.91 -22.44
CA ARG A 144 7.18 15.99 -22.59
C ARG A 144 7.93 17.26 -23.00
N ARG A 145 7.94 17.58 -24.30
CA ARG A 145 8.52 18.84 -24.83
C ARG A 145 7.78 20.01 -24.19
N ARG A 146 8.46 20.77 -23.34
CA ARG A 146 7.98 22.07 -22.83
C ARG A 146 8.06 23.06 -23.99
N SER A 147 6.93 23.49 -24.54
CA SER A 147 6.91 24.53 -25.56
C SER A 147 7.43 25.84 -24.94
N ARG A 148 8.49 26.39 -25.54
CA ARG A 148 8.90 27.77 -25.27
C ARG A 148 7.85 28.66 -25.93
N ARG A 149 7.06 29.40 -25.14
CA ARG A 149 6.35 30.58 -25.62
C ARG A 149 7.40 31.63 -25.97
N THR A 150 7.54 31.92 -27.25
CA THR A 150 8.07 33.19 -27.74
C THR A 150 6.88 34.13 -27.92
N SER A 151 6.89 35.26 -27.24
CA SER A 151 6.02 36.40 -27.56
C SER A 151 6.91 37.55 -28.05
N PRO A 152 6.41 38.38 -28.99
CA PRO A 152 7.18 39.41 -29.69
C PRO A 152 7.64 40.57 -28.80
#